data_AF-A0A1X7FZ38-F1
#
_entry.id   AF-A0A1X7FZ38-F1
#
_cell.length_a   1.000
_cell.length_b   1.000
_cell.length_c   1.000
_cell.angle_alpha   90.00
_cell.angle_beta   90.00
_cell.angle_gamma   90.00
#
_symmetry.space_group_name_H-M   'P 1'
#
loop_
_entity.id
_entity.type
_entity.pdbx_description
1 polymer ?
#
loop_
_entity_poly.entity_id
_entity_poly.type
_entity_poly.pdbx_seq_one_letter_code
_entity_poly.pdbx_strand_id
1 'polypeptide(L)'
;MDEDAIKQAQIAAAWEAHNAGPHGYRRQWLIRLLAMQDDKCAYCKEIISISPTGDATLDHQVPLAKAGADAFENCVAACELCNHAKGDLLPGEFALVMLDRRAQVLEGRRKRAKWRGRYSRRHP
;
A
#
# COMPACT_ATOMS: atom_id res chain seq x y z
N MET A 1 15.44 19.13 -23.85
CA MET A 1 14.32 18.40 -23.23
C MET A 1 14.74 18.04 -21.83
N ASP A 2 13.92 18.39 -20.86
CA ASP A 2 14.20 18.21 -19.43
C ASP A 2 14.27 16.71 -19.08
N GLU A 3 15.37 16.29 -18.47
CA GLU A 3 15.63 14.89 -18.11
C GLU A 3 14.60 14.35 -17.11
N ASP A 4 14.06 15.24 -16.27
CA ASP A 4 13.03 14.93 -15.28
C ASP A 4 11.68 14.64 -15.94
N ALA A 5 11.31 15.39 -16.99
CA ALA A 5 10.09 15.13 -17.75
C ALA A 5 10.11 13.75 -18.43
N ILE A 6 11.29 13.30 -18.88
CA ILE A 6 11.48 11.97 -19.47
C ILE A 6 11.32 10.88 -18.40
N LYS A 7 11.94 11.05 -17.22
CA LYS A 7 11.80 10.09 -16.10
C LYS A 7 10.36 9.98 -15.61
N GLN A 8 9.67 11.10 -15.45
CA GLN A 8 8.26 11.11 -15.03
C GLN A 8 7.37 10.39 -16.06
N ALA A 9 7.58 10.63 -17.35
CA ALA A 9 6.85 9.93 -18.41
C ALA A 9 7.13 8.42 -18.42
N GLN A 10 8.39 8.02 -18.18
CA GLN A 10 8.76 6.60 -18.07
C GLN A 10 8.12 5.93 -16.85
N ILE A 11 8.08 6.60 -15.69
CA ILE A 11 7.40 6.12 -14.49
C ILE A 11 5.90 5.97 -14.75
N ALA A 12 5.28 6.95 -15.41
CA ALA A 12 3.87 6.91 -15.77
C ALA A 12 3.56 5.74 -16.74
N ALA A 13 4.37 5.58 -17.79
CA ALA A 13 4.20 4.49 -18.75
C ALA A 13 4.40 3.11 -18.11
N ALA A 14 5.41 2.95 -17.24
CA ALA A 14 5.62 1.72 -16.48
C ALA A 14 4.45 1.44 -15.53
N TRP A 15 3.89 2.48 -14.91
CA TRP A 15 2.72 2.40 -14.04
C TRP A 15 1.46 1.97 -14.82
N GLU A 16 1.25 2.47 -16.03
CA GLU A 16 0.15 2.07 -16.91
C GLU A 16 0.29 0.61 -17.37
N ALA A 17 1.47 0.22 -17.85
CA ALA A 17 1.76 -1.14 -18.31
C ALA A 17 1.57 -2.19 -17.19
N HIS A 18 2.00 -1.88 -15.96
CA HIS A 18 1.78 -2.73 -14.79
C HIS A 18 0.28 -2.98 -14.53
N ASN A 19 -0.59 -1.98 -14.80
CA ASN A 19 -2.04 -2.12 -14.58
C ASN A 19 -2.75 -2.91 -15.67
N ALA A 20 -2.22 -2.89 -16.89
CA ALA A 20 -2.76 -3.65 -18.02
C ALA A 20 -2.35 -5.14 -17.99
N GLY A 21 -1.42 -5.52 -17.12
CA GLY A 21 -0.92 -6.88 -16.99
C GLY A 21 -1.87 -7.89 -16.31
N PRO A 22 -1.44 -9.16 -16.15
CA PRO A 22 -2.27 -10.26 -15.65
C PRO A 22 -2.82 -10.09 -14.22
N HIS A 23 -2.34 -9.09 -13.48
CA HIS A 23 -2.85 -8.72 -12.15
C HIS A 23 -3.64 -7.39 -12.13
N GLY A 24 -4.09 -6.89 -13.28
CA GLY A 24 -4.89 -5.66 -13.38
C GLY A 24 -6.16 -5.69 -12.51
N TYR A 25 -6.70 -6.87 -12.21
CA TYR A 25 -7.82 -7.04 -11.28
C TYR A 25 -7.45 -6.62 -9.84
N ARG A 26 -6.24 -6.92 -9.36
CA ARG A 26 -5.77 -6.56 -8.01
C ARG A 26 -5.68 -5.05 -7.84
N ARG A 27 -5.30 -4.34 -8.90
CA ARG A 27 -5.29 -2.87 -8.95
C ARG A 27 -6.72 -2.32 -8.85
N GLN A 28 -7.65 -2.87 -9.61
CA GLN A 28 -9.06 -2.49 -9.56
C GLN A 28 -9.67 -2.77 -8.18
N TRP A 29 -9.28 -3.88 -7.55
CA TRP A 29 -9.66 -4.21 -6.18
C TRP A 29 -9.14 -3.18 -5.19
N LEU A 30 -7.87 -2.80 -5.28
CA LEU A 30 -7.30 -1.78 -4.41
C LEU A 30 -8.03 -0.44 -4.53
N ILE A 31 -8.38 -0.01 -5.75
CA ILE A 31 -9.15 1.22 -5.99
C ILE A 31 -10.52 1.14 -5.30
N ARG A 32 -11.23 0.02 -5.46
CA ARG A 32 -12.55 -0.18 -4.83
C ARG A 32 -12.45 -0.25 -3.30
N LEU A 33 -11.47 -0.99 -2.78
CA LEU A 33 -11.24 -1.12 -1.34
C LEU A 33 -10.89 0.22 -0.70
N LEU A 34 -10.08 1.06 -1.35
CA LEU A 34 -9.79 2.41 -0.87
C LEU A 34 -11.06 3.25 -0.75
N ALA A 35 -11.91 3.25 -1.79
CA ALA A 35 -13.18 3.96 -1.75
C ALA A 35 -14.11 3.44 -0.63
N MET A 36 -14.16 2.12 -0.42
CA MET A 36 -14.95 1.50 0.67
C MET A 36 -14.38 1.76 2.07
N GLN A 37 -13.09 2.09 2.17
CA GLN A 37 -12.39 2.33 3.43
C GLN A 37 -12.14 3.81 3.72
N ASP A 38 -12.81 4.73 3.01
CA ASP A 38 -12.63 6.18 3.11
C ASP A 38 -11.17 6.62 2.93
N ASP A 39 -10.46 6.02 1.99
CA ASP A 39 -9.02 6.24 1.75
C ASP A 39 -8.15 5.99 2.99
N LYS A 40 -8.60 5.16 3.94
CA LYS A 40 -7.85 4.83 5.16
C LYS A 40 -7.31 3.41 5.11
N CYS A 41 -6.10 3.25 5.64
CA CYS A 41 -5.50 1.94 5.88
C CYS A 41 -6.40 1.12 6.82
N ALA A 42 -6.70 -0.12 6.45
CA ALA A 42 -7.52 -1.03 7.23
C ALA A 42 -7.01 -1.21 8.68
N TYR A 43 -5.70 -1.16 8.88
CA TYR A 43 -5.04 -1.39 10.16
C TYR A 43 -4.81 -0.13 11.00
N CYS A 44 -3.93 0.77 10.56
CA CYS A 44 -3.60 1.95 11.35
C CYS A 44 -4.64 3.08 11.25
N LYS A 45 -5.60 3.01 10.31
CA LYS A 45 -6.65 4.02 10.05
C LYS A 45 -6.14 5.37 9.54
N GLU A 46 -4.87 5.44 9.15
CA GLU A 46 -4.29 6.62 8.53
C GLU A 46 -4.71 6.72 7.04
N ILE A 47 -4.79 7.95 6.53
CA ILE A 47 -5.11 8.21 5.13
C ILE A 47 -3.97 7.73 4.23
N ILE A 48 -4.31 6.94 3.21
CA ILE A 48 -3.41 6.35 2.21
C ILE A 48 -3.91 6.69 0.81
N SER A 49 -3.03 6.66 -0.20
CA SER A 49 -3.40 6.99 -1.58
C SER A 49 -2.81 6.01 -2.58
N ILE A 50 -3.53 5.81 -3.68
CA ILE A 50 -3.05 5.09 -4.86
C ILE A 50 -2.45 6.08 -5.86
N SER A 51 -1.19 6.43 -5.66
CA SER A 51 -0.42 7.30 -6.55
C SER A 51 1.03 6.80 -6.65
N PRO A 52 1.84 7.27 -7.61
CA PRO A 52 3.24 6.86 -7.71
C PRO A 52 4.05 7.09 -6.42
N THR A 53 3.65 8.09 -5.64
CA THR A 53 4.26 8.44 -4.34
C THR A 53 3.45 7.96 -3.13
N GLY A 54 2.29 7.34 -3.37
CA GLY A 54 1.38 6.82 -2.37
C GLY A 54 1.90 5.56 -1.68
N ASP A 55 1.26 5.18 -0.59
CA ASP A 55 1.62 4.01 0.22
C ASP A 55 0.51 2.96 0.29
N ALA A 56 -0.58 3.10 -0.49
CA ALA A 56 -1.64 2.11 -0.52
C ALA A 56 -1.21 0.81 -1.22
N THR A 57 -1.49 -0.31 -0.56
CA THR A 57 -1.21 -1.66 -1.04
C THR A 57 -2.42 -2.56 -0.82
N LEU A 58 -2.52 -3.63 -1.59
CA LEU A 58 -3.51 -4.69 -1.39
C LEU A 58 -2.91 -5.72 -0.41
N ASP A 59 -3.63 -6.05 0.65
CA ASP A 59 -3.24 -7.08 1.61
C ASP A 59 -4.33 -8.14 1.76
N HIS A 60 -3.92 -9.40 1.89
CA HIS A 60 -4.82 -10.53 2.14
C HIS A 60 -5.01 -10.71 3.65
N GLN A 61 -6.24 -10.57 4.14
CA GLN A 61 -6.59 -10.73 5.56
C GLN A 61 -6.12 -12.08 6.09
N VAL A 62 -6.45 -13.17 5.40
CA VAL A 62 -5.82 -14.48 5.55
C VAL A 62 -4.68 -14.58 4.53
N PRO A 63 -3.41 -14.70 4.96
CA PRO A 63 -2.28 -14.79 4.05
C PRO A 63 -2.37 -16.00 3.12
N LEU A 64 -1.88 -15.84 1.88
CA LEU A 64 -1.82 -16.96 0.91
C LEU A 64 -0.99 -18.13 1.46
N ALA A 65 0.09 -17.86 2.20
CA ALA A 65 0.92 -18.87 2.86
C ALA A 65 0.15 -19.71 3.90
N LYS A 66 -0.99 -19.20 4.39
CA LYS A 66 -1.90 -19.89 5.32
C LYS A 66 -3.20 -20.32 4.63
N ALA A 67 -3.13 -20.61 3.33
CA ALA A 67 -4.25 -21.05 2.49
C ALA A 67 -5.39 -20.03 2.37
N GLY A 68 -5.10 -18.73 2.52
CA GLY A 68 -6.04 -17.67 2.19
C GLY A 68 -6.37 -17.63 0.69
N ALA A 69 -7.58 -17.24 0.35
CA ALA A 69 -8.01 -17.10 -1.05
C ALA A 69 -7.46 -15.80 -1.67
N ASP A 70 -7.04 -15.85 -2.94
CA ASP A 70 -6.79 -14.64 -3.73
C ASP A 70 -8.11 -14.11 -4.30
N ALA A 71 -8.98 -13.63 -3.42
CA ALA A 71 -10.32 -13.15 -3.72
C ALA A 71 -10.54 -11.76 -3.10
N PHE A 72 -11.37 -10.96 -3.74
CA PHE A 72 -11.66 -9.59 -3.32
C PHE A 72 -12.11 -9.50 -1.85
N GLU A 73 -12.91 -10.46 -1.41
CA GLU A 73 -13.47 -10.57 -0.07
C GLU A 73 -12.40 -10.84 1.00
N ASN A 74 -11.28 -11.48 0.62
CA ASN A 74 -10.14 -11.70 1.49
C ASN A 74 -9.14 -10.55 1.45
N CYS A 75 -9.39 -9.48 0.69
CA CYS A 75 -8.46 -8.37 0.54
C CYS A 75 -8.91 -7.10 1.25
N VAL A 76 -7.95 -6.29 1.68
CA VAL A 76 -8.14 -4.94 2.22
C VAL A 76 -7.10 -3.98 1.65
N ALA A 77 -7.39 -2.67 1.67
CA ALA A 77 -6.39 -1.66 1.40
C ALA A 77 -5.59 -1.36 2.68
N ALA A 78 -4.27 -1.52 2.63
CA ALA A 78 -3.38 -1.29 3.76
C ALA A 78 -2.19 -0.42 3.34
N CYS A 79 -1.66 0.38 4.26
CA CYS A 79 -0.38 1.04 3.99
C CYS A 79 0.74 -0.01 3.91
N GLU A 80 1.77 0.26 3.09
CA GLU A 80 2.93 -0.62 2.90
C GLU A 80 3.57 -1.07 4.22
N LEU A 81 3.63 -0.18 5.22
CA LEU A 81 4.22 -0.50 6.53
C LEU A 81 3.35 -1.45 7.36
N CYS A 82 2.05 -1.24 7.39
CA CYS A 82 1.15 -2.15 8.12
C CYS A 82 1.08 -3.50 7.41
N ASN A 83 1.01 -3.49 6.07
CA ASN A 83 1.01 -4.71 5.28
C ASN A 83 2.29 -5.53 5.54
N HIS A 84 3.47 -4.90 5.49
CA HIS A 84 4.72 -5.58 5.80
C HIS A 84 4.83 -6.03 7.26
N ALA A 85 4.36 -5.22 8.22
CA ALA A 85 4.35 -5.58 9.63
C ALA A 85 3.40 -6.76 9.94
N LYS A 86 2.28 -6.86 9.20
CA LYS A 86 1.38 -8.00 9.27
C LYS A 86 2.04 -9.26 8.71
N GLY A 87 2.58 -9.17 7.50
CA GLY A 87 3.12 -10.33 6.79
C GLY A 87 2.13 -11.51 6.79
N ASP A 88 2.59 -12.67 7.27
CA ASP A 88 1.81 -13.91 7.35
C ASP A 88 1.04 -14.09 8.66
N LEU A 89 0.88 -13.04 9.45
CA LEU A 89 0.03 -13.06 10.64
C LEU A 89 -1.45 -13.09 10.23
N LEU A 90 -2.23 -13.90 10.95
CA LEU A 90 -3.68 -13.88 10.90
C LEU A 90 -4.21 -12.59 11.52
N PRO A 91 -5.46 -12.18 11.22
CA PRO A 91 -6.01 -10.92 11.72
C PRO A 91 -5.94 -10.77 13.24
N GLY A 92 -6.21 -11.84 13.99
CA GLY A 92 -6.11 -11.85 15.45
C GLY A 92 -4.69 -11.69 15.97
N GLU A 93 -3.71 -12.36 15.33
CA GLU A 93 -2.29 -12.26 15.70
C GLU A 93 -1.77 -10.84 15.44
N PHE A 94 -2.13 -10.26 14.29
CA PHE A 94 -1.72 -8.91 13.95
C PHE A 94 -2.40 -7.84 14.81
N ALA A 95 -3.64 -8.07 15.25
CA ALA A 95 -4.30 -7.18 16.19
C ALA A 95 -3.51 -7.05 17.52
N LEU A 96 -2.94 -8.15 18.02
CA LEU A 96 -2.07 -8.12 19.21
C LEU A 96 -0.80 -7.30 18.96
N VAL A 97 -0.16 -7.46 17.80
CA VAL A 97 1.00 -6.64 17.40
C VAL A 97 0.63 -5.17 17.34
N MET A 98 -0.54 -4.84 16.80
CA MET A 98 -1.02 -3.47 16.71
C MET A 98 -1.41 -2.89 18.06
N LEU A 99 -1.76 -3.69 19.07
CA LEU A 99 -1.96 -3.22 20.44
C LEU A 99 -0.62 -2.89 21.12
N ASP A 100 0.40 -3.73 20.92
CA ASP A 100 1.73 -3.56 21.53
C ASP A 100 2.57 -2.47 20.83
N ARG A 101 2.53 -2.42 19.49
CA ARG A 101 3.52 -1.70 18.67
C ARG A 101 2.94 -0.60 17.79
N ARG A 102 1.69 -0.18 18.03
CA ARG A 102 1.03 0.87 17.23
C ARG A 102 1.91 2.10 17.04
N ALA A 103 2.48 2.60 18.13
CA ALA A 103 3.30 3.81 18.12
C ALA A 103 4.53 3.66 17.22
N GLN A 104 5.17 2.49 17.22
CA GLN A 104 6.33 2.20 16.40
C GLN A 104 5.96 2.15 14.91
N VAL A 105 4.82 1.51 14.57
CA VAL A 105 4.31 1.46 13.19
C VAL A 105 3.99 2.86 12.67
N LEU A 106 3.31 3.69 13.48
CA LEU A 106 2.97 5.07 13.11
C LEU A 106 4.22 5.94 12.96
N GLU A 107 5.22 5.79 13.82
CA GLU A 107 6.50 6.50 13.70
C GLU A 107 7.26 6.10 12.42
N GLY A 108 7.27 4.80 12.10
CA GLY A 108 7.80 4.31 10.83
C GLY A 108 7.13 4.98 9.63
N ARG A 109 5.80 5.20 9.70
CA ARG A 109 5.03 5.88 8.65
C ARG A 109 5.43 7.34 8.51
N ARG A 110 5.54 8.07 9.61
CA ARG A 110 6.02 9.47 9.59
C ARG A 110 7.41 9.58 8.97
N LYS A 111 8.32 8.66 9.33
CA LYS A 111 9.68 8.61 8.78
C LYS A 111 9.68 8.33 7.28
N ARG A 112 8.88 7.36 6.80
CA ARG A 112 8.74 7.08 5.35
C ARG A 112 8.11 8.24 4.59
N ALA A 113 7.06 8.87 5.12
CA ALA A 113 6.45 10.04 4.49
C ALA A 113 7.46 11.20 4.36
N LYS A 114 8.25 11.48 5.41
CA LYS A 114 9.36 12.45 5.36
C LYS A 114 10.41 12.07 4.33
N TRP A 115 10.74 10.78 4.19
CA TRP A 115 11.69 10.30 3.19
C TRP A 115 11.15 10.44 1.77
N ARG A 116 9.92 9.97 1.48
CA ARG A 116 9.26 10.11 0.16
C ARG A 116 9.11 11.58 -0.23
N GLY A 117 8.73 12.46 0.70
CA GLY A 117 8.65 13.89 0.46
C GLY A 117 10.01 14.57 0.25
N ARG A 118 11.12 14.03 0.77
CA ARG A 118 12.48 14.50 0.44
C ARG A 118 12.97 13.96 -0.89
N TYR A 119 12.67 12.69 -1.20
CA TYR A 119 13.03 12.04 -2.45
C TYR A 119 12.39 12.78 -3.65
N SER A 120 11.08 13.00 -3.58
CA SER A 120 10.30 13.73 -4.61
C SER A 120 10.77 15.19 -4.80
N ARG A 121 11.38 15.80 -3.78
CA ARG A 121 11.95 17.17 -3.88
C ARG A 121 13.37 17.21 -4.44
N ARG A 122 14.13 16.11 -4.28
CA ARG A 122 15.49 16.01 -4.79
C ARG A 122 15.53 15.54 -6.24
N HIS A 123 14.51 14.81 -6.68
CA HIS A 123 14.42 14.22 -8.02
C HIS A 123 13.04 14.61 -8.57
N PRO A 124 12.93 15.80 -9.22
CA PRO A 124 11.69 16.29 -9.82
C PRO A 124 11.13 15.37 -10.91
#